data_AF-A0A8I1TIF3-F1
#
_entry.id   AF-A0A8I1TIF3-F1
#
_cell.length_a   1.000
_cell.length_b   1.000
_cell.length_c   1.000
_cell.angle_alpha   90.00
_cell.angle_beta   90.00
_cell.angle_gamma   90.00
#
_symmetry.space_group_name_H-M   'P 1'
#
loop_
_entity.id
_entity.type
_entity.pdbx_description
1 polymer ?
#
loop_
_entity_poly.entity_id
_entity_poly.type
_entity_poly.pdbx_seq_one_letter_code
_entity_poly.pdbx_strand_id
1 'polypeptide(L)'
;MIRIGRICFLLAGLSAGLPAAHAADTSFAADFVVTLHGFTVARANFSGRVDGDHYDVDGKLASAGLARVFARTDASAHASGRISSGAVQPESFLLDYAQDDWASKTAIVFKNGDAVSTDVEPKPETPSDKVIPITRADLKSVADPVAATLLARGTAGQICGRTLRIYEGGTRIDVQLTLKATGFVYGAGNRAVTCAGRFIPVAGMERGNKTYDFMRDKADMEFVYVPAGPGGLHMLHSLTARTEIGTVQLRSWRRKVD
;
A
#
# COMPACT_ATOMS: atom_id res chain seq x y z
N MET A 1 56.34 30.60 -50.75
CA MET A 1 55.34 31.60 -50.34
C MET A 1 53.96 31.16 -50.81
N ILE A 2 53.18 30.43 -50.01
CA ILE A 2 51.76 30.17 -50.26
C ILE A 2 51.05 30.20 -48.91
N ARG A 3 50.16 31.19 -48.73
CA ARG A 3 49.30 31.38 -47.56
C ARG A 3 48.14 30.40 -47.64
N ILE A 4 47.91 29.60 -46.61
CA ILE A 4 46.68 28.79 -46.47
C ILE A 4 45.88 29.35 -45.29
N GLY A 5 44.70 29.86 -45.61
CA GLY A 5 43.80 30.56 -44.71
C GLY A 5 43.07 29.64 -43.74
N ARG A 6 42.77 30.23 -42.57
CA ARG A 6 41.96 29.66 -41.49
C ARG A 6 40.51 29.45 -41.94
N ILE A 7 39.97 28.25 -41.75
CA ILE A 7 38.53 27.99 -41.75
C ILE A 7 38.16 27.57 -40.34
N CYS A 8 37.48 28.47 -39.62
CA CYS A 8 36.93 28.24 -38.29
C CYS A 8 35.51 27.69 -38.46
N PHE A 9 35.33 26.38 -38.28
CA PHE A 9 34.00 25.74 -38.31
C PHE A 9 33.37 25.87 -36.91
N LEU A 10 32.40 26.76 -36.77
CA LEU A 10 31.53 26.85 -35.58
C LEU A 10 30.46 25.75 -35.65
N LEU A 11 30.65 24.66 -34.89
CA LEU A 11 29.59 23.67 -34.64
C LEU A 11 28.63 24.22 -33.57
N ALA A 12 27.49 24.74 -34.02
CA ALA A 12 26.35 25.00 -33.14
C ALA A 12 25.66 23.67 -32.81
N GLY A 13 25.89 23.14 -31.61
CA GLY A 13 25.21 21.96 -31.09
C GLY A 13 23.76 22.26 -30.77
N LEU A 14 22.83 21.73 -31.58
CA LEU A 14 21.40 21.74 -31.32
C LEU A 14 21.08 20.68 -30.25
N SER A 15 20.98 21.09 -28.99
CA SER A 15 20.50 20.24 -27.91
C SER A 15 18.99 20.05 -28.04
N ALA A 16 18.56 19.09 -28.87
CA ALA A 16 17.18 18.64 -28.92
C ALA A 16 16.85 17.96 -27.58
N GLY A 17 16.19 18.68 -26.67
CA GLY A 17 15.63 18.11 -25.46
C GLY A 17 14.58 17.06 -25.83
N LEU A 18 14.88 15.79 -25.56
CA LEU A 18 13.89 14.72 -25.65
C LEU A 18 12.75 15.04 -24.67
N PRO A 19 11.48 15.04 -25.09
CA PRO A 19 10.37 15.22 -24.17
C PRO A 19 10.43 14.09 -23.14
N ALA A 20 10.45 14.45 -21.85
CA ALA A 20 10.30 13.49 -20.78
C ALA A 20 8.95 12.80 -20.99
N ALA A 21 8.98 11.49 -21.28
CA ALA A 21 7.78 10.68 -21.38
C ALA A 21 7.05 10.73 -20.03
N HIS A 22 5.98 11.53 -19.95
CA HIS A 22 5.06 11.47 -18.82
C HIS A 22 4.46 10.07 -18.82
N ALA A 23 4.57 9.37 -17.69
CA ALA A 23 3.84 8.13 -17.51
C ALA A 23 2.35 8.48 -17.62
N ALA A 24 1.66 7.89 -18.59
CA ALA A 24 0.26 8.17 -18.83
C ALA A 24 -0.58 7.90 -17.57
N ASP A 25 -1.56 8.76 -17.34
CA ASP A 25 -2.58 8.61 -16.32
C ASP A 25 -3.15 7.19 -16.34
N THR A 26 -3.24 6.59 -15.16
CA THR A 26 -3.89 5.29 -14.96
C THR A 26 -5.03 5.48 -13.99
N SER A 27 -6.27 5.27 -14.44
CA SER A 27 -7.41 5.20 -13.53
C SER A 27 -7.75 3.75 -13.25
N PHE A 28 -8.20 3.45 -12.03
CA PHE A 28 -8.53 2.07 -11.66
C PHE A 28 -9.75 1.98 -10.76
N ALA A 29 -10.40 0.83 -10.81
CA ALA A 29 -11.37 0.35 -9.84
C ALA A 29 -11.15 -1.15 -9.62
N ALA A 30 -11.11 -1.59 -8.37
CA ALA A 30 -10.86 -2.98 -8.01
C ALA A 30 -11.79 -3.40 -6.86
N ASP A 31 -12.56 -4.46 -7.11
CA ASP A 31 -13.41 -5.09 -6.11
C ASP A 31 -12.68 -6.29 -5.51
N PHE A 32 -12.64 -6.36 -4.19
CA PHE A 32 -12.06 -7.44 -3.42
C PHE A 32 -13.11 -8.15 -2.57
N VAL A 33 -12.88 -9.45 -2.40
CA VAL A 33 -13.59 -10.29 -1.44
C VAL A 33 -12.61 -10.70 -0.35
N VAL A 34 -13.02 -10.53 0.90
CA VAL A 34 -12.30 -11.04 2.07
C VAL A 34 -12.96 -12.34 2.49
N THR A 35 -12.17 -13.40 2.58
CA THR A 35 -12.63 -14.70 3.04
C THR A 35 -11.87 -15.15 4.27
N LEU A 36 -12.56 -15.88 5.16
CA LEU A 36 -11.99 -16.62 6.28
C LEU A 36 -12.44 -18.07 6.15
N HIS A 37 -11.51 -19.02 6.08
CA HIS A 37 -11.83 -20.43 5.82
C HIS A 37 -12.71 -20.64 4.56
N GLY A 38 -12.57 -19.77 3.56
CA GLY A 38 -13.38 -19.80 2.32
C GLY A 38 -14.75 -19.15 2.42
N PHE A 39 -15.22 -18.78 3.60
CA PHE A 39 -16.47 -18.02 3.77
C PHE A 39 -16.22 -16.53 3.57
N THR A 40 -17.06 -15.86 2.79
CA THR A 40 -16.97 -14.41 2.61
C THR A 40 -17.36 -13.69 3.90
N VAL A 41 -16.44 -12.91 4.45
CA VAL A 41 -16.63 -12.15 5.70
C VAL A 41 -16.69 -10.64 5.47
N ALA A 42 -16.10 -10.15 4.38
CA ALA A 42 -16.20 -8.75 3.98
C ALA A 42 -16.02 -8.57 2.47
N ARG A 43 -16.40 -7.42 1.97
CA ARG A 43 -16.14 -6.94 0.61
C ARG A 43 -15.46 -5.58 0.70
N ALA A 44 -14.55 -5.33 -0.21
CA ALA A 44 -13.92 -4.03 -0.34
C ALA A 44 -13.94 -3.57 -1.79
N ASN A 45 -13.99 -2.27 -2.00
CA ASN A 45 -13.82 -1.63 -3.30
C ASN A 45 -12.77 -0.54 -3.14
N PHE A 46 -11.84 -0.48 -4.09
CA PHE A 46 -10.86 0.59 -4.19
C PHE A 46 -10.97 1.22 -5.56
N SER A 47 -10.97 2.54 -5.62
CA SER A 47 -10.92 3.30 -6.87
C SER A 47 -9.93 4.43 -6.74
N GLY A 48 -9.33 4.85 -7.84
CA GLY A 48 -8.38 5.94 -7.79
C GLY A 48 -7.71 6.20 -9.11
N ARG A 49 -6.71 7.06 -9.07
CA ARG A 49 -5.85 7.36 -10.21
C ARG A 49 -4.40 7.48 -9.81
N VAL A 50 -3.52 7.22 -10.77
CA VAL A 50 -2.10 7.50 -10.72
C VAL A 50 -1.74 8.38 -11.90
N ASP A 51 -1.29 9.61 -11.64
CA ASP A 51 -0.90 10.62 -12.63
C ASP A 51 0.59 10.90 -12.44
N GLY A 52 1.42 10.44 -13.38
CA GLY A 52 2.87 10.47 -13.18
C GLY A 52 3.30 9.70 -11.94
N ASP A 53 3.83 10.41 -10.94
CA ASP A 53 4.16 9.88 -9.61
C ASP A 53 3.08 10.11 -8.55
N HIS A 54 2.05 10.91 -8.79
CA HIS A 54 0.99 11.15 -7.81
C HIS A 54 -0.05 10.04 -7.82
N TYR A 55 -0.53 9.66 -6.64
CA TYR A 55 -1.69 8.79 -6.49
C TYR A 55 -2.77 9.47 -5.64
N ASP A 56 -4.01 9.14 -5.94
CA ASP A 56 -5.20 9.46 -5.15
C ASP A 56 -6.11 8.23 -5.16
N VAL A 57 -6.44 7.71 -3.98
CA VAL A 57 -7.14 6.43 -3.80
C VAL A 57 -8.24 6.54 -2.76
N ASP A 58 -9.45 6.18 -3.15
CA ASP A 58 -10.58 5.92 -2.29
C ASP A 58 -10.71 4.41 -2.03
N GLY A 59 -11.09 4.06 -0.80
CA GLY A 59 -11.39 2.70 -0.38
C GLY A 59 -12.70 2.65 0.39
N LYS A 60 -13.46 1.57 0.21
CA LYS A 60 -14.62 1.22 1.03
C LYS A 60 -14.54 -0.25 1.41
N LEU A 61 -14.89 -0.57 2.64
CA LEU A 61 -14.99 -1.93 3.15
C LEU A 61 -16.30 -2.10 3.91
N ALA A 62 -16.94 -3.25 3.72
CA ALA A 62 -18.11 -3.64 4.49
C ALA A 62 -18.05 -5.13 4.82
N SER A 63 -18.39 -5.47 6.07
CA SER A 63 -18.69 -6.84 6.49
C SER A 63 -19.76 -7.47 5.59
N ALA A 64 -19.72 -8.79 5.42
CA ALA A 64 -20.57 -9.53 4.50
C ALA A 64 -20.93 -10.92 5.06
N GLY A 65 -21.97 -11.53 4.47
CA GLY A 65 -22.42 -12.86 4.85
C GLY A 65 -22.84 -12.96 6.32
N LEU A 66 -22.52 -14.08 6.96
CA LEU A 66 -22.83 -14.31 8.38
C LEU A 66 -22.08 -13.34 9.29
N ALA A 67 -20.86 -12.90 8.93
CA ALA A 67 -20.09 -11.96 9.75
C ALA A 67 -20.87 -10.66 9.99
N ARG A 68 -21.59 -10.16 8.97
CA ARG A 68 -22.42 -8.95 9.08
C ARG A 68 -23.62 -9.10 10.01
N VAL A 69 -24.11 -10.33 10.22
CA VAL A 69 -25.22 -10.60 11.16
C VAL A 69 -24.73 -10.53 12.60
N PHE A 70 -23.49 -10.93 12.86
CA PHE A 70 -22.89 -10.91 14.19
C PHE A 70 -22.27 -9.57 14.57
N ALA A 71 -21.61 -8.90 13.62
CA ALA A 71 -21.02 -7.58 13.81
C ALA A 71 -21.03 -6.81 12.49
N ARG A 72 -21.71 -5.68 12.45
CA ARG A 72 -21.75 -4.84 11.26
C ARG A 72 -20.55 -3.89 11.28
N THR A 73 -19.54 -4.22 10.50
CA THR A 73 -18.39 -3.33 10.27
C THR A 73 -18.49 -2.68 8.89
N ASP A 74 -18.29 -1.37 8.83
CA ASP A 74 -18.22 -0.54 7.63
C ASP A 74 -17.00 0.40 7.77
N ALA A 75 -16.25 0.64 6.69
CA ALA A 75 -15.14 1.58 6.70
C ALA A 75 -14.98 2.28 5.34
N SER A 76 -14.51 3.53 5.36
CA SER A 76 -14.03 4.25 4.18
C SER A 76 -12.66 4.84 4.44
N ALA A 77 -11.81 4.83 3.42
CA ALA A 77 -10.49 5.42 3.49
C ALA A 77 -10.22 6.30 2.27
N HIS A 78 -9.43 7.35 2.47
CA HIS A 78 -8.84 8.15 1.40
C HIS A 78 -7.34 8.23 1.64
N ALA A 79 -6.55 8.01 0.60
CA ALA A 79 -5.10 8.08 0.66
C ALA A 79 -4.57 8.82 -0.56
N SER A 80 -3.71 9.80 -0.34
CA SER A 80 -3.03 10.52 -1.40
C SER A 80 -1.54 10.66 -1.12
N GLY A 81 -0.76 10.78 -2.18
CA GLY A 81 0.68 10.97 -2.09
C GLY A 81 1.39 10.65 -3.38
N ARG A 82 2.61 10.13 -3.27
CA ARG A 82 3.47 9.82 -4.41
C ARG A 82 3.91 8.37 -4.43
N ILE A 83 4.12 7.80 -5.61
CA ILE A 83 4.65 6.48 -5.84
C ILE A 83 5.89 6.53 -6.72
N SER A 84 6.99 6.07 -6.13
CA SER A 84 8.30 5.96 -6.76
C SER A 84 8.66 4.48 -6.98
N SER A 85 9.88 4.19 -7.44
CA SER A 85 10.34 2.80 -7.54
C SER A 85 10.31 2.11 -6.18
N GLY A 86 9.50 1.06 -6.06
CA GLY A 86 9.34 0.24 -4.87
C GLY A 86 8.29 0.78 -3.91
N ALA A 87 8.30 2.06 -3.55
CA ALA A 87 7.55 2.55 -2.40
C ALA A 87 6.61 3.73 -2.68
N VAL A 88 5.53 3.78 -1.91
CA VAL A 88 4.66 4.96 -1.75
C VAL A 88 5.24 5.91 -0.70
N GLN A 89 5.00 7.19 -0.88
CA GLN A 89 5.29 8.28 0.04
C GLN A 89 3.97 9.03 0.25
N PRO A 90 3.25 8.75 1.35
CA PRO A 90 1.96 9.39 1.57
C PRO A 90 2.13 10.87 1.85
N GLU A 91 1.09 11.63 1.53
CA GLU A 91 0.89 13.03 1.90
C GLU A 91 -0.29 13.15 2.87
N SER A 92 -1.36 12.39 2.66
CA SER A 92 -2.49 12.30 3.59
C SER A 92 -3.15 10.92 3.63
N PHE A 93 -3.71 10.58 4.78
CA PHE A 93 -4.53 9.39 4.99
C PHE A 93 -5.72 9.72 5.89
N LEU A 94 -6.92 9.34 5.46
CA LEU A 94 -8.15 9.44 6.21
C LEU A 94 -8.77 8.04 6.30
N LEU A 95 -9.31 7.71 7.47
CA LEU A 95 -10.05 6.48 7.73
C LEU A 95 -11.27 6.80 8.59
N ASP A 96 -12.46 6.58 8.06
CA ASP A 96 -13.69 6.47 8.84
C ASP A 96 -13.99 4.99 9.05
N TYR A 97 -14.21 4.59 10.29
CA TYR A 97 -14.53 3.24 10.68
C TYR A 97 -15.79 3.22 11.54
N ALA A 98 -16.69 2.29 11.28
CA ALA A 98 -17.86 2.05 12.10
C ALA A 98 -18.02 0.55 12.35
N GLN A 99 -18.26 0.17 13.60
CA GLN A 99 -18.64 -1.17 14.00
C GLN A 99 -19.82 -1.07 14.96
N ASP A 100 -20.97 -1.57 14.52
CA ASP A 100 -22.24 -1.52 15.25
C ASP A 100 -22.59 -0.08 15.70
N ASP A 101 -22.54 0.21 17.00
CA ASP A 101 -22.81 1.53 17.58
C ASP A 101 -21.54 2.37 17.82
N TRP A 102 -20.36 1.79 17.61
CA TRP A 102 -19.08 2.47 17.76
C TRP A 102 -18.56 2.98 16.41
N ALA A 103 -17.98 4.18 16.41
CA ALA A 103 -17.31 4.74 15.24
C ALA A 103 -16.02 5.45 15.62
N SER A 104 -15.06 5.44 14.70
CA SER A 104 -13.85 6.24 14.81
C SER A 104 -13.46 6.89 13.48
N LYS A 105 -12.71 7.98 13.59
CA LYS A 105 -12.07 8.67 12.49
C LYS A 105 -10.60 8.81 12.78
N THR A 106 -9.76 8.54 11.79
CA THR A 106 -8.32 8.73 11.88
C THR A 106 -7.88 9.59 10.71
N ALA A 107 -7.17 10.67 10.99
CA ALA A 107 -6.55 11.54 10.00
C ALA A 107 -5.05 11.63 10.26
N ILE A 108 -4.25 11.34 9.24
CA ILE A 108 -2.79 11.40 9.30
C ILE A 108 -2.27 12.32 8.20
N VAL A 109 -1.42 13.26 8.58
CA VAL A 109 -0.71 14.13 7.63
C VAL A 109 0.75 13.72 7.61
N PHE A 110 1.29 13.60 6.41
CA PHE A 110 2.66 13.19 6.18
C PHE A 110 3.44 14.30 5.49
N LYS A 111 4.74 14.37 5.77
CA LYS A 111 5.67 15.29 5.10
C LYS A 111 6.99 14.59 4.86
N ASN A 112 7.39 14.49 3.59
CA ASN A 112 8.61 13.80 3.17
C ASN A 112 8.68 12.35 3.70
N GLY A 113 7.53 11.66 3.76
CA GLY A 113 7.41 10.30 4.29
C GLY A 113 7.32 10.20 5.82
N ASP A 114 7.43 11.29 6.57
CA ASP A 114 7.27 11.26 8.03
C ASP A 114 5.82 11.58 8.41
N ALA A 115 5.23 10.83 9.33
CA ALA A 115 3.93 11.18 9.92
C ALA A 115 4.12 12.35 10.90
N VAL A 116 3.60 13.52 10.54
CA VAL A 116 3.81 14.78 11.30
C VAL A 116 2.59 15.21 12.10
N SER A 117 1.41 14.70 11.76
CA SER A 117 0.17 14.91 12.51
C SER A 117 -0.66 13.64 12.50
N THR A 118 -1.32 13.35 13.61
CA THR A 118 -2.29 12.26 13.74
C THR A 118 -3.41 12.76 14.63
N ASP A 119 -4.64 12.66 14.12
CA ASP A 119 -5.86 12.96 14.85
C ASP A 119 -6.75 11.72 14.83
N VAL A 120 -7.24 11.32 16.01
CA VAL A 120 -8.09 10.14 16.17
C VAL A 120 -9.29 10.54 17.02
N GLU A 121 -10.48 10.34 16.48
CA GLU A 121 -11.76 10.60 17.14
C GLU A 121 -12.55 9.29 17.27
N PRO A 122 -13.19 8.99 18.42
CA PRO A 122 -13.00 9.70 19.69
C PRO A 122 -11.56 9.55 20.18
N LYS A 123 -11.12 10.53 20.99
CA LYS A 123 -9.75 10.55 21.50
C LYS A 123 -9.44 9.24 22.23
N PRO A 124 -8.36 8.53 21.84
CA PRO A 124 -7.98 7.29 22.52
C PRO A 124 -7.73 7.52 24.00
N GLU A 125 -8.07 6.51 24.80
CA GLU A 125 -7.70 6.48 26.21
C GLU A 125 -6.18 6.52 26.38
N THR A 126 -5.72 6.92 27.57
CA THR A 126 -4.29 6.90 27.87
C THR A 126 -3.78 5.45 27.80
N PRO A 127 -2.75 5.16 26.98
CA PRO A 127 -2.24 3.80 26.87
C PRO A 127 -1.74 3.26 28.21
N SER A 128 -1.95 1.97 28.45
CA SER A 128 -1.36 1.28 29.60
C SER A 128 0.17 1.21 29.48
N ASP A 129 0.85 0.93 30.59
CA ASP A 129 2.30 0.71 30.66
C ASP A 129 2.79 -0.52 29.88
N LYS A 130 1.85 -1.40 29.50
CA LYS A 130 2.10 -2.58 28.68
C LYS A 130 2.26 -2.22 27.20
N VAL A 131 1.69 -1.10 26.75
CA VAL A 131 1.77 -0.65 25.35
C VAL A 131 3.20 -0.22 25.04
N ILE A 132 3.73 -0.69 23.91
CA ILE A 132 5.00 -0.23 23.37
C ILE A 132 4.80 1.19 22.85
N PRO A 133 5.46 2.22 23.43
CA PRO A 133 5.23 3.60 23.04
C PRO A 133 5.70 3.87 21.61
N ILE A 134 4.92 4.64 20.86
CA ILE A 134 5.31 5.11 19.54
C ILE A 134 6.25 6.30 19.70
N THR A 135 7.47 6.19 19.19
CA THR A 135 8.46 7.27 19.24
C THR A 135 8.44 8.10 17.96
N ARG A 136 9.05 9.29 18.00
CA ARG A 136 9.25 10.10 16.78
C ARG A 136 10.09 9.38 15.71
N ALA A 137 10.94 8.43 16.09
CA ALA A 137 11.74 7.66 15.15
C ALA A 137 10.88 6.63 14.40
N ASP A 138 9.87 6.07 15.06
CA ASP A 138 8.94 5.09 14.46
C ASP A 138 8.07 5.72 13.37
N LEU A 139 7.80 7.01 13.49
CA LEU A 139 7.00 7.82 12.56
C LEU A 139 7.78 8.33 11.34
N LYS A 140 9.06 7.96 11.19
CA LYS A 140 9.88 8.35 10.03
C LYS A 140 9.76 7.37 8.87
N SER A 141 9.65 7.93 7.67
CA SER A 141 9.59 7.18 6.40
C SER A 141 8.56 6.04 6.46
N VAL A 142 7.35 6.39 6.88
CA VAL A 142 6.20 5.51 7.01
C VAL A 142 5.25 5.69 5.83
N ALA A 143 4.37 4.72 5.65
CA ALA A 143 3.38 4.67 4.60
C ALA A 143 1.99 4.45 5.21
N ASP A 144 0.94 4.90 4.51
CA ASP A 144 -0.42 4.60 4.88
C ASP A 144 -0.77 3.12 4.56
N PRO A 145 -1.69 2.48 5.31
CA PRO A 145 -2.00 1.06 5.12
C PRO A 145 -2.55 0.71 3.73
N VAL A 146 -3.31 1.63 3.12
CA VAL A 146 -4.03 1.37 1.86
C VAL A 146 -3.05 1.41 0.69
N ALA A 147 -2.38 2.53 0.46
CA ALA A 147 -1.50 2.69 -0.69
C ALA A 147 -0.26 1.79 -0.59
N ALA A 148 0.31 1.59 0.60
CA ALA A 148 1.48 0.72 0.79
C ALA A 148 1.21 -0.74 0.38
N THR A 149 -0.02 -1.18 0.64
CA THR A 149 -0.49 -2.53 0.36
C THR A 149 -0.97 -2.66 -1.07
N LEU A 150 -1.78 -1.70 -1.54
CA LEU A 150 -2.45 -1.76 -2.83
C LEU A 150 -1.53 -1.47 -4.01
N LEU A 151 -0.62 -0.49 -3.88
CA LEU A 151 0.17 0.02 -5.00
C LEU A 151 1.64 -0.41 -4.89
N ALA A 152 2.24 -0.67 -6.05
CA ALA A 152 3.66 -0.95 -6.18
C ALA A 152 4.15 -0.48 -7.55
N ARG A 153 5.40 -0.04 -7.66
CA ARG A 153 5.97 0.38 -8.95
C ARG A 153 7.39 -0.11 -9.12
N GLY A 154 7.73 -0.61 -10.31
CA GLY A 154 9.09 -1.02 -10.66
C GLY A 154 9.20 -2.48 -11.05
N THR A 155 10.42 -3.01 -10.96
CA THR A 155 10.73 -4.42 -11.24
C THR A 155 10.25 -5.33 -10.12
N ALA A 156 10.17 -6.64 -10.38
CA ALA A 156 9.80 -7.63 -9.36
C ALA A 156 10.70 -7.55 -8.11
N GLY A 157 12.01 -7.33 -8.29
CA GLY A 157 12.96 -7.14 -7.20
C GLY A 157 12.74 -5.85 -6.40
N GLN A 158 12.38 -4.74 -7.06
CA GLN A 158 12.05 -3.48 -6.35
C GLN A 158 10.72 -3.59 -5.60
N ILE A 159 9.73 -4.25 -6.21
CA ILE A 159 8.41 -4.48 -5.62
C ILE A 159 8.55 -5.34 -4.36
N CYS A 160 9.18 -6.50 -4.45
CA CYS A 160 9.30 -7.39 -3.30
C CYS A 160 10.53 -7.14 -2.43
N GLY A 161 11.45 -6.24 -2.81
CA GLY A 161 12.65 -5.94 -2.02
C GLY A 161 12.45 -4.85 -0.95
N ARG A 162 11.22 -4.35 -0.82
CA ARG A 162 10.87 -3.26 0.10
C ARG A 162 10.35 -3.77 1.44
N THR A 163 10.35 -2.88 2.42
CA THR A 163 9.60 -3.06 3.67
C THR A 163 8.42 -2.10 3.67
N LEU A 164 7.21 -2.61 3.87
CA LEU A 164 6.01 -1.79 4.07
C LEU A 164 6.05 -1.25 5.51
N ARG A 165 6.50 -0.01 5.67
CA ARG A 165 6.59 0.67 6.96
C ARG A 165 5.25 1.33 7.30
N ILE A 166 4.26 0.54 7.72
CA ILE A 166 2.88 1.01 7.89
C ILE A 166 2.68 1.68 9.25
N TYR A 167 2.04 2.85 9.24
CA TYR A 167 1.52 3.52 10.43
C TYR A 167 0.04 3.87 10.21
N GLU A 168 -0.82 3.45 11.14
CA GLU A 168 -2.28 3.60 11.04
C GLU A 168 -2.88 4.50 12.14
N GLY A 169 -2.08 5.40 12.71
CA GLY A 169 -2.54 6.40 13.70
C GLY A 169 -2.47 5.93 15.15
N GLY A 170 -2.63 4.63 15.40
CA GLY A 170 -2.45 4.03 16.72
C GLY A 170 -1.39 2.93 16.79
N THR A 171 -0.96 2.44 15.63
CA THR A 171 -0.13 1.23 15.53
C THR A 171 0.93 1.40 14.45
N ARG A 172 2.13 0.86 14.71
CA ARG A 172 3.24 0.79 13.77
C ARG A 172 3.65 -0.66 13.52
N ILE A 173 3.64 -1.07 12.25
CA ILE A 173 4.05 -2.41 11.83
C ILE A 173 4.94 -2.36 10.58
N ASP A 174 5.91 -3.24 10.51
CA ASP A 174 6.67 -3.47 9.28
C ASP A 174 6.23 -4.78 8.63
N VAL A 175 6.10 -4.77 7.30
CA VAL A 175 5.99 -6.00 6.50
C VAL A 175 7.17 -6.06 5.55
N GLN A 176 8.16 -6.89 5.87
CA GLN A 176 9.31 -7.10 5.00
C GLN A 176 8.90 -8.05 3.88
N LEU A 177 8.99 -7.58 2.63
CA LEU A 177 8.70 -8.39 1.47
C LEU A 177 9.96 -9.10 0.99
N THR A 178 9.77 -10.23 0.31
CA THR A 178 10.83 -10.95 -0.43
C THR A 178 10.24 -11.56 -1.70
N LEU A 179 11.00 -11.52 -2.80
CA LEU A 179 10.53 -12.06 -4.08
C LEU A 179 10.39 -13.58 -3.98
N LYS A 180 9.19 -14.10 -4.23
CA LYS A 180 8.91 -15.54 -4.26
C LYS A 180 8.83 -16.08 -5.68
N ALA A 181 8.11 -15.38 -6.56
CA ALA A 181 7.94 -15.80 -7.95
C ALA A 181 7.52 -14.63 -8.84
N THR A 182 7.69 -14.82 -10.15
CA THR A 182 7.00 -14.05 -11.19
C THR A 182 6.26 -15.01 -12.10
N GLY A 183 5.08 -14.65 -12.59
CA GLY A 183 4.31 -15.60 -13.41
C GLY A 183 3.02 -15.05 -14.02
N PHE A 184 2.15 -15.98 -14.38
CA PHE A 184 0.81 -15.71 -14.91
C PHE A 184 -0.23 -15.86 -13.82
N VAL A 185 -1.20 -14.95 -13.79
CA VAL A 185 -2.41 -15.07 -12.98
C VAL A 185 -3.61 -15.04 -13.92
N TYR A 186 -4.43 -16.09 -13.85
CA TYR A 186 -5.64 -16.17 -14.67
C TYR A 186 -6.56 -14.98 -14.42
N GLY A 187 -7.02 -14.33 -15.50
CA GLY A 187 -7.85 -13.12 -15.42
C GLY A 187 -7.12 -11.83 -15.05
N ALA A 188 -5.81 -11.87 -14.73
CA ALA A 188 -5.00 -10.68 -14.44
C ALA A 188 -3.76 -10.54 -15.34
N GLY A 189 -3.38 -11.60 -16.06
CA GLY A 189 -2.37 -11.57 -17.11
C GLY A 189 -1.00 -12.10 -16.67
N ASN A 190 -0.02 -11.92 -17.56
CA ASN A 190 1.38 -12.27 -17.32
C ASN A 190 2.06 -11.19 -16.46
N ARG A 191 3.27 -11.49 -15.94
CA ARG A 191 4.09 -10.57 -15.12
C ARG A 191 3.49 -10.25 -13.75
N ALA A 192 2.69 -11.17 -13.21
CA ALA A 192 2.39 -11.14 -11.79
C ALA A 192 3.70 -11.28 -10.99
N VAL A 193 3.78 -10.58 -9.87
CA VAL A 193 4.91 -10.58 -8.94
C VAL A 193 4.37 -11.05 -7.59
N THR A 194 4.85 -12.21 -7.15
CA THR A 194 4.46 -12.78 -5.85
C THR A 194 5.58 -12.51 -4.84
N CYS A 195 5.23 -11.84 -3.75
CA CYS A 195 6.10 -11.60 -2.62
C CYS A 195 5.68 -12.43 -1.42
N ALA A 196 6.62 -13.07 -0.73
CA ALA A 196 6.40 -13.51 0.65
C ALA A 196 6.55 -12.31 1.59
N GLY A 197 5.72 -12.23 2.62
CA GLY A 197 5.73 -11.15 3.61
C GLY A 197 6.04 -11.65 5.02
N ARG A 198 6.93 -10.95 5.72
CA ARG A 198 7.24 -11.17 7.12
C ARG A 198 6.70 -10.01 7.95
N PHE A 199 5.73 -10.31 8.82
CA PHE A 199 5.11 -9.35 9.73
C PHE A 199 6.04 -9.06 10.92
N ILE A 200 6.22 -7.79 11.24
CA ILE A 200 7.07 -7.31 12.33
C ILE A 200 6.30 -6.25 13.12
N PRO A 201 5.79 -6.58 14.32
CA PRO A 201 5.21 -5.57 15.20
C PRO A 201 6.29 -4.59 15.67
N VAL A 202 6.01 -3.29 15.66
CA VAL A 202 6.98 -2.25 16.05
C VAL A 202 6.54 -1.51 17.31
N ALA A 203 5.39 -0.83 17.29
CA ALA A 203 4.90 -0.01 18.39
C ALA A 203 3.38 0.21 18.34
N GLY A 204 2.79 0.73 19.42
CA GLY A 204 1.36 1.03 19.51
C GLY A 204 0.48 -0.14 19.95
N MET A 205 1.09 -1.23 20.40
CA MET A 205 0.41 -2.45 20.86
C MET A 205 0.99 -2.95 22.18
N GLU A 206 0.22 -3.72 22.92
CA GLU A 206 0.68 -4.34 24.15
C GLU A 206 1.80 -5.37 23.91
N ARG A 207 2.79 -5.38 24.80
CA ARG A 207 3.83 -6.42 24.83
C ARG A 207 3.21 -7.80 25.07
N GLY A 208 3.61 -8.78 24.26
CA GLY A 208 3.09 -10.15 24.36
C GLY A 208 1.64 -10.30 23.88
N ASN A 209 1.15 -9.36 23.06
CA ASN A 209 -0.16 -9.49 22.44
C ASN A 209 -0.15 -10.71 21.49
N LYS A 210 -0.95 -11.72 21.83
CA LYS A 210 -0.98 -13.02 21.14
C LYS A 210 -1.26 -12.91 19.65
N THR A 211 -2.14 -12.00 19.23
CA THR A 211 -2.44 -11.76 17.82
C THR A 211 -1.20 -11.31 17.06
N TYR A 212 -0.48 -10.31 17.59
CA TYR A 212 0.73 -9.80 16.94
C TYR A 212 1.89 -10.81 17.00
N ASP A 213 2.02 -11.56 18.09
CA ASP A 213 3.00 -12.65 18.21
C ASP A 213 2.71 -13.77 17.19
N PHE A 214 1.44 -14.17 17.04
CA PHE A 214 1.02 -15.13 16.04
C PHE A 214 1.33 -14.61 14.63
N MET A 215 1.01 -13.35 14.34
CA MET A 215 1.29 -12.78 13.03
C MET A 215 2.78 -12.77 12.71
N ARG A 216 3.63 -12.39 13.67
CA ARG A 216 5.09 -12.43 13.55
C ARG A 216 5.61 -13.84 13.24
N ASP A 217 5.11 -14.83 13.97
CA ASP A 217 5.71 -16.17 13.98
C ASP A 217 5.08 -17.13 12.96
N LYS A 218 3.82 -16.90 12.57
CA LYS A 218 2.99 -17.90 11.86
C LYS A 218 2.17 -17.37 10.69
N ALA A 219 2.13 -16.05 10.41
CA ALA A 219 1.24 -15.48 9.40
C ALA A 219 1.44 -16.02 7.98
N ASP A 220 2.69 -16.33 7.58
CA ASP A 220 2.99 -16.86 6.22
C ASP A 220 2.29 -16.05 5.12
N MET A 221 2.59 -14.74 5.11
CA MET A 221 1.87 -13.80 4.26
C MET A 221 2.33 -13.93 2.81
N GLU A 222 1.40 -13.83 1.87
CA GLU A 222 1.71 -13.76 0.45
C GLU A 222 0.98 -12.58 -0.20
N PHE A 223 1.72 -11.77 -0.94
CA PHE A 223 1.21 -10.65 -1.71
C PHE A 223 1.40 -10.96 -3.19
N VAL A 224 0.34 -10.89 -3.98
CA VAL A 224 0.42 -11.03 -5.44
C VAL A 224 0.08 -9.69 -6.05
N TYR A 225 1.05 -9.09 -6.73
CA TYR A 225 0.90 -7.85 -7.48
C TYR A 225 0.80 -8.18 -8.98
N VAL A 226 -0.05 -7.47 -9.70
CA VAL A 226 -0.26 -7.67 -11.14
C VAL A 226 -0.15 -6.34 -11.88
N PRO A 227 0.27 -6.33 -13.16
CA PRO A 227 0.36 -5.09 -13.92
C PRO A 227 -0.95 -4.30 -13.89
N ALA A 228 -0.82 -2.99 -13.78
CA ALA A 228 -1.95 -2.08 -13.67
C ALA A 228 -1.78 -0.81 -14.50
N GLY A 229 -0.66 -0.61 -15.19
CA GLY A 229 -0.46 0.60 -15.98
C GLY A 229 0.96 0.69 -16.53
N PRO A 230 1.30 1.79 -17.22
CA PRO A 230 2.65 2.07 -17.68
C PRO A 230 3.64 2.27 -16.52
N GLY A 231 4.91 2.44 -16.85
CA GLY A 231 5.95 2.78 -15.86
C GLY A 231 6.21 1.69 -14.80
N GLY A 232 5.77 0.45 -15.05
CA GLY A 232 5.90 -0.64 -14.09
C GLY A 232 4.95 -0.54 -12.90
N LEU A 233 3.84 0.19 -13.02
CA LEU A 233 2.78 0.21 -12.02
C LEU A 233 2.12 -1.16 -11.90
N HIS A 234 2.06 -1.68 -10.68
CA HIS A 234 1.35 -2.88 -10.30
C HIS A 234 0.38 -2.58 -9.17
N MET A 235 -0.69 -3.35 -9.12
CA MET A 235 -1.65 -3.31 -8.03
C MET A 235 -1.79 -4.68 -7.39
N LEU A 236 -2.16 -4.69 -6.11
CA LEU A 236 -2.49 -5.90 -5.39
C LEU A 236 -3.63 -6.64 -6.11
N HIS A 237 -3.38 -7.90 -6.43
CA HIS A 237 -4.38 -8.85 -6.86
C HIS A 237 -4.90 -9.66 -5.68
N SER A 238 -4.01 -10.13 -4.81
CA SER A 238 -4.39 -10.87 -3.62
C SER A 238 -3.38 -10.73 -2.49
N LEU A 239 -3.90 -10.81 -1.26
CA LEU A 239 -3.14 -10.93 -0.03
C LEU A 239 -3.70 -12.11 0.76
N THR A 240 -2.84 -13.01 1.22
CA THR A 240 -3.18 -14.06 2.18
C THR A 240 -2.37 -13.89 3.47
N ALA A 241 -2.98 -14.23 4.59
CA ALA A 241 -2.30 -14.34 5.88
C ALA A 241 -3.03 -15.35 6.76
N ARG A 242 -2.28 -16.21 7.44
CA ARG A 242 -2.80 -17.00 8.55
C ARG A 242 -3.00 -16.10 9.76
N THR A 243 -4.13 -16.25 10.42
CA THR A 243 -4.46 -15.68 11.73
C THR A 243 -4.79 -16.81 12.69
N GLU A 244 -4.97 -16.50 13.98
CA GLU A 244 -5.36 -17.49 14.98
C GLU A 244 -6.68 -18.21 14.65
N ILE A 245 -7.59 -17.50 13.97
CA ILE A 245 -8.94 -17.97 13.64
C ILE A 245 -9.03 -18.57 12.23
N GLY A 246 -7.92 -18.66 11.49
CA GLY A 246 -7.90 -19.24 10.15
C GLY A 246 -7.09 -18.44 9.13
N THR A 247 -7.07 -18.92 7.88
CA THR A 247 -6.46 -18.15 6.79
C THR A 247 -7.44 -17.10 6.30
N VAL A 248 -7.02 -15.84 6.37
CA VAL A 248 -7.69 -14.71 5.75
C VAL A 248 -7.11 -14.54 4.35
N GLN A 249 -7.98 -14.38 3.37
CA GLN A 249 -7.61 -14.04 1.99
C GLN A 249 -8.42 -12.84 1.53
N LEU A 250 -7.71 -11.79 1.14
CA LEU A 250 -8.22 -10.67 0.35
C LEU A 250 -7.89 -10.98 -1.12
N ARG A 251 -8.88 -11.13 -1.98
CA ARG A 251 -8.66 -11.39 -3.42
C ARG A 251 -9.52 -10.49 -4.29
N SER A 252 -8.88 -9.88 -5.27
CA SER A 252 -9.55 -9.13 -6.31
C SER A 252 -10.36 -10.07 -7.19
N TRP A 253 -11.65 -9.78 -7.38
CA TRP A 253 -12.52 -10.59 -8.25
C TRP A 253 -12.96 -9.83 -9.52
N ARG A 254 -12.96 -8.50 -9.50
CA ARG A 254 -13.22 -7.63 -10.66
C ARG A 254 -12.25 -6.46 -10.63
N ARG A 255 -11.64 -6.14 -11.77
CA ARG A 255 -10.77 -4.98 -11.95
C ARG A 255 -11.10 -4.27 -13.25
N LYS A 256 -11.09 -2.95 -13.19
CA LYS A 256 -11.10 -2.05 -14.35
C LYS A 256 -9.88 -1.15 -14.23
N VAL A 257 -9.11 -1.05 -15.30
CA VAL A 257 -7.93 -0.19 -15.40
C VAL A 257 -8.04 0.47 -16.76
N ASP A 258 -8.08 1.80 -16.75
CA ASP A 258 -8.20 2.64 -17.96
C ASP A 258 -6.91 3.46 -18.14
#